data_AF-A0A538B3T5-F1
#
_entry.id   AF-A0A538B3T5-F1
#
_cell.length_a   1.000
_cell.length_b   1.000
_cell.length_c   1.000
_cell.angle_alpha   90.00
_cell.angle_beta   90.00
_cell.angle_gamma   90.00
#
_symmetry.space_group_name_H-M   'P 1'
#
loop_
_entity.id
_entity.type
_entity.pdbx_description
1 polymer ?
#
loop_
_entity_poly.entity_id
_entity_poly.type
_entity_poly.pdbx_seq_one_letter_code
_entity_poly.pdbx_strand_id
1 'polypeptide(L)' 'MVITDSRGNILAHSERVKPGHDHVFTLDEVPAGNYRFYCSNGGHAAAGMTGALTVT' A
#
# COMPACT_ATOMS: atom_id res chain seq x y z
N MET A 1 2.76 -4.35 2.57
CA MET A 1 1.77 -3.38 2.07
C MET A 1 2.11 -3.06 0.62
N VAL A 2 1.10 -2.94 -0.24
CA VAL A 2 1.23 -2.57 -1.64
C VAL A 2 0.52 -1.24 -1.86
N ILE A 3 1.13 -0.34 -2.63
CA ILE A 3 0.52 0.90 -3.11
C ILE A 3 0.37 0.82 -4.62
N THR A 4 -0.83 1.10 -5.14
CA THR A 4 -1.10 1.18 -6.58
C THR A 4 -1.68 2.53 -6.99
N ASP A 5 -1.38 2.96 -8.21
CA ASP A 5 -2.09 4.07 -8.85
C ASP A 5 -3.50 3.68 -9.31
N SER A 6 -4.22 4.64 -9.90
CA SER A 6 -5.55 4.44 -10.47
C SER A 6 -5.59 3.51 -11.70
N ARG A 7 -4.44 3.24 -12.31
CA ARG A 7 -4.28 2.32 -13.45
C ARG A 7 -3.93 0.90 -12.99
N GLY A 8 -3.71 0.70 -11.69
CA GLY A 8 -3.32 -0.58 -11.11
C GLY A 8 -1.82 -0.86 -11.16
N ASN A 9 -0.98 0.12 -11.53
CA ASN A 9 0.46 -0.05 -11.47
C ASN A 9 0.92 -0.08 -10.01
N ILE A 10 1.78 -1.04 -9.67
CA ILE A 10 2.39 -1.11 -8.34
C ILE A 10 3.49 -0.05 -8.26
N LEU A 11 3.38 0.84 -7.29
CA LEU A 11 4.36 1.92 -7.04
C LEU A 11 5.31 1.56 -5.90
N ALA A 12 4.81 0.83 -4.90
CA ALA A 12 5.63 0.36 -3.78
C ALA A 12 5.08 -0.95 -3.24
N HIS A 13 5.98 -1.78 -2.72
CA HIS A 13 5.65 -3.01 -2.01
C HIS A 13 6.62 -3.17 -0.84
N SER A 14 6.09 -3.11 0.39
CA SER A 14 6.87 -3.39 1.60
C SER A 14 7.18 -4.87 1.76
N GLU A 15 8.20 -5.17 2.55
CA GLU A 15 8.42 -6.51 3.06
C GLU A 15 7.26 -6.99 3.96
N ARG A 16 7.20 -8.30 4.18
CA ARG A 16 6.23 -8.89 5.09
C ARG A 16 6.66 -8.68 6.54
N VAL A 17 5.79 -8.08 7.32
CA VAL A 17 6.02 -7.81 8.74
C VAL A 17 5.39 -8.91 9.59
N LYS A 18 6.11 -9.37 10.61
CA LYS A 18 5.63 -10.35 11.60
C LYS A 18 4.89 -9.63 12.74
N PRO A 19 4.00 -10.32 13.49
CA PRO A 19 3.39 -9.74 14.69
C PRO A 19 4.45 -9.22 15.68
N GLY A 20 4.21 -8.03 16.25
CA GLY A 20 5.13 -7.39 17.20
C GLY A 20 6.34 -6.69 16.57
N HIS A 21 6.42 -6.63 15.24
CA HIS A 21 7.45 -5.88 14.51
C HIS A 21 6.83 -4.77 13.69
N ASP A 22 7.66 -3.77 13.38
CA ASP A 22 7.33 -2.67 12.49
C ASP A 22 8.25 -2.67 11.26
N HIS A 23 7.79 -2.05 10.19
CA HIS A 23 8.58 -1.79 8.99
C HIS A 23 8.16 -0.46 8.38
N VAL A 24 9.14 0.33 7.96
CA VAL A 24 8.94 1.61 7.28
C VAL A 24 9.45 1.47 5.86
N PHE A 25 8.66 1.95 4.90
CA PHE A 25 9.07 2.07 3.51
C PHE A 25 8.63 3.44 2.99
N THR A 26 9.43 4.00 2.09
CA THR A 26 9.23 5.34 1.53
C THR A 26 8.83 5.23 0.06
N LEU A 27 7.90 6.06 -0.36
CA LEU A 27 7.59 6.29 -1.77
C LEU A 27 7.87 7.77 -2.05
N ASP A 28 8.93 8.03 -2.82
CA ASP A 28 9.38 9.37 -3.17
C ASP A 28 8.64 9.92 -4.39
N GLU A 29 8.61 11.25 -4.51
CA GLU A 29 8.09 11.98 -5.69
C GLU A 29 6.68 11.54 -6.15
N VAL A 30 5.77 11.31 -5.20
CA VAL A 30 4.38 10.91 -5.51
C VAL A 30 3.63 12.09 -6.13
N PRO A 31 3.19 12.00 -7.40
CA PRO A 31 2.38 13.04 -8.01
C PRO A 31 1.04 13.23 -7.31
N ALA A 32 0.38 14.36 -7.53
CA ALA A 32 -1.02 14.53 -7.11
C ALA A 32 -1.90 13.47 -7.79
N GLY A 33 -2.79 12.82 -7.02
CA GLY A 33 -3.60 11.73 -7.52
C GLY A 33 -4.22 10.85 -6.44
N ASN A 34 -4.93 9.81 -6.90
CA ASN A 34 -5.58 8.81 -6.05
C ASN A 34 -4.85 7.47 -6.15
N TYR A 35 -4.58 6.89 -4.98
CA TYR A 35 -3.85 5.65 -4.81
C TYR A 35 -4.63 4.71 -3.90
N ARG A 36 -4.40 3.41 -4.07
CA ARG A 36 -4.89 2.38 -3.15
C ARG A 36 -3.72 1.82 -2.38
N PHE A 37 -3.88 1.69 -1.06
CA PHE A 37 -2.96 0.94 -0.22
C PHE A 37 -3.66 -0.32 0.30
N TYR A 38 -3.01 -1.48 0.23
CA TYR A 38 -3.61 -2.72 0.73
C TYR A 38 -2.56 -3.75 1.16
N CYS A 39 -2.98 -4.73 1.96
CA CYS A 39 -2.12 -5.85 2.32
C CYS A 39 -2.24 -6.99 1.30
N SER A 40 -1.12 -7.38 0.68
CA SER A 40 -1.06 -8.48 -0.29
C SER A 40 -0.96 -9.87 0.35
N ASN A 41 -0.93 -9.98 1.67
CA ASN A 41 -1.05 -11.27 2.34
C ASN A 41 -2.44 -11.85 2.06
N GLY A 42 -2.48 -13.12 1.69
CA GLY A 42 -3.71 -13.80 1.26
C GLY A 42 -4.87 -13.57 2.22
N GLY A 43 -6.00 -13.09 1.69
CA GLY A 43 -7.22 -12.84 2.46
C GLY A 43 -7.24 -11.51 3.24
N HIS A 44 -6.11 -10.87 3.53
CA HIS A 44 -6.08 -9.69 4.41
C HIS A 44 -6.81 -8.48 3.79
N ALA A 45 -6.60 -8.21 2.51
CA ALA A 45 -7.32 -7.14 1.82
C ALA A 45 -8.84 -7.42 1.77
N ALA A 46 -9.24 -8.67 1.52
CA ALA A 46 -10.66 -9.08 1.52
C ALA A 46 -11.29 -8.98 2.92
N ALA A 47 -10.49 -9.17 3.97
CA ALA A 47 -10.89 -8.96 5.37
C ALA A 47 -10.90 -7.46 5.77
N GLY A 48 -10.61 -6.54 4.85
CA GLY A 48 -10.70 -5.09 5.07
C GLY A 48 -9.36 -4.37 5.27
N MET A 49 -8.22 -5.05 5.14
CA MET A 49 -6.89 -4.42 5.25
C MET A 49 -6.53 -3.64 3.97
N THR A 50 -7.27 -2.56 3.75
CA THR A 50 -7.19 -1.66 2.59
C THR A 50 -7.40 -0.22 3.02
N GLY A 51 -6.96 0.73 2.20
CA GLY A 51 -7.48 2.08 2.23
C GLY A 51 -7.07 2.89 1.00
N ALA A 52 -7.51 4.14 1.00
CA ALA A 52 -7.27 5.09 -0.08
C ALA A 52 -6.28 6.17 0.40
N LEU A 53 -5.42 6.61 -0.52
CA LEU A 53 -4.52 7.72 -0.32
C LEU A 53 -4.75 8.73 -1.44
N THR A 54 -5.07 9.96 -1.07
CA THR A 54 -5.15 11.09 -2.01
C THR A 54 -4.00 12.02 -1.72
N VAL A 55 -3.20 12.31 -2.76
CA VAL A 55 -2.12 13.29 -2.73
C VAL A 55 -2.59 14.53 -3.50
N THR A 56 -2.43 15.70 -2.91
CA THR A 56 -2.86 17.00 -3.46
C THR A 56 -1.71 17.97 -3.57
#